data_AF-A0A840RIH1-F1
#
_entry.id   AF-A0A840RIH1-F1
#
_cell.length_a   1.000
_cell.length_b   1.000
_cell.length_c   1.000
_cell.angle_alpha   90.00
_cell.angle_beta   90.00
_cell.angle_gamma   90.00
#
_symmetry.space_group_name_H-M   'P 1'
#
loop_
_entity.id
_entity.type
_entity.pdbx_description
1 polymer ?
#
loop_
_entity_poly.entity_id
_entity_poly.type
_entity_poly.pdbx_seq_one_letter_code
_entity_poly.pdbx_strand_id
1 'polypeptide(L)'
;MNEIHDQTDIPSFSDIENRIDRVCARVPGSNRQAVLLKMLLQHVAGGFNSRMNQVLREYGLNRISFLALIMLVSSQGKPLNPSDLAEATGESRANVTRICDELVAKELLSREPNPEDRRRIDLYLAPHGDELVKELLPKIQDYAFVAFQVLSGDECDQLETILKKLLAGFA
;
A
#
# COMPACT_ATOMS: atom_id res chain seq x y z
N MET A 1 -7.82 -22.74 25.34
CA MET A 1 -8.54 -23.54 24.32
C MET A 1 -9.68 -22.66 23.83
N ASN A 2 -9.42 -21.85 22.80
CA ASN A 2 -10.40 -21.07 22.08
C ASN A 2 -9.90 -21.04 20.63
N GLU A 3 -10.57 -21.80 19.78
CA GLU A 3 -10.33 -21.86 18.35
C GLU A 3 -10.84 -20.55 17.73
N ILE A 4 -9.92 -19.76 17.19
CA ILE A 4 -10.27 -18.63 16.35
C ILE A 4 -10.52 -19.20 14.95
N HIS A 5 -11.79 -19.32 14.60
CA HIS A 5 -12.24 -19.60 13.24
C HIS A 5 -11.98 -18.34 12.38
N ASP A 6 -10.80 -18.24 11.79
CA ASP A 6 -10.52 -17.25 10.73
C ASP A 6 -10.95 -17.85 9.39
N GLN A 7 -12.26 -17.86 9.15
CA GLN A 7 -12.82 -18.12 7.82
C GLN A 7 -12.68 -16.84 6.98
N THR A 8 -11.47 -16.59 6.48
CA THR A 8 -11.35 -15.83 5.24
C THR A 8 -11.77 -16.77 4.10
N ASP A 9 -12.98 -16.59 3.56
CA ASP A 9 -13.43 -17.20 2.31
C ASP A 9 -12.53 -16.71 1.16
N ILE A 10 -11.35 -17.30 1.06
CA ILE A 10 -10.51 -17.20 -0.13
C ILE A 10 -11.22 -18.05 -1.19
N PRO A 11 -11.65 -17.50 -2.34
CA PRO A 11 -12.22 -18.29 -3.41
C PRO A 11 -11.28 -19.45 -3.73
N SER A 12 -11.81 -20.66 -3.85
CA SER A 12 -11.00 -21.81 -4.29
C SER A 12 -10.28 -21.44 -5.58
N PHE A 13 -9.03 -21.88 -5.74
CA PHE A 13 -8.27 -21.68 -6.98
C PHE A 13 -9.07 -22.13 -8.23
N SER A 14 -9.88 -23.19 -8.08
CA SER A 14 -10.80 -23.66 -9.13
C SER A 14 -11.84 -22.62 -9.56
N ASP A 15 -12.32 -21.78 -8.64
CA ASP A 15 -13.31 -20.75 -8.93
C ASP A 15 -12.69 -19.57 -9.68
N ILE A 16 -11.41 -19.28 -9.42
CA ILE A 16 -10.64 -18.24 -10.13
C ILE A 16 -10.38 -18.70 -11.56
N GLU A 17 -9.93 -19.94 -11.77
CA GLU A 17 -9.69 -20.50 -13.11
C GLU A 17 -10.96 -20.52 -13.97
N ASN A 18 -12.08 -20.97 -13.40
CA ASN A 18 -13.38 -20.98 -14.08
C ASN A 18 -13.85 -19.55 -14.44
N ARG A 19 -13.55 -18.54 -13.62
CA ARG A 19 -13.83 -17.13 -13.94
C ARG A 19 -12.97 -16.64 -15.10
N ILE A 20 -11.71 -17.02 -15.14
CA ILE A 20 -10.76 -16.66 -16.20
C ILE A 20 -11.21 -17.23 -17.54
N ASP A 21 -11.61 -18.51 -17.58
CA ASP A 21 -12.07 -19.15 -18.80
C ASP A 21 -13.29 -18.43 -19.41
N ARG A 22 -14.23 -17.99 -18.56
CA ARG A 22 -15.38 -17.18 -18.99
C ARG A 22 -14.99 -15.80 -19.50
N VAL A 23 -13.97 -15.16 -18.92
CA VAL A 23 -13.46 -13.86 -19.40
C VAL A 23 -12.75 -14.02 -20.74
N CYS A 24 -11.91 -15.04 -20.88
CA CYS A 24 -11.19 -15.33 -22.11
C CYS A 24 -12.14 -15.68 -23.27
N ALA A 25 -13.20 -16.43 -23.01
CA ALA A 25 -14.22 -16.76 -24.02
C ALA A 25 -14.95 -15.54 -24.59
N ARG A 26 -14.95 -14.39 -23.89
CA ARG A 26 -15.57 -13.13 -24.35
C ARG A 26 -14.66 -12.29 -25.24
N VAL A 27 -13.35 -12.57 -25.25
CA VAL A 27 -12.35 -11.78 -25.98
C VAL A 27 -11.55 -12.72 -26.89
N PRO A 28 -11.90 -12.81 -28.19
CA PRO A 28 -11.15 -13.59 -29.17
C PRO A 28 -9.66 -13.18 -29.19
N GLY A 29 -8.75 -14.15 -29.17
CA GLY A 29 -7.31 -13.90 -29.13
C GLY A 29 -6.76 -13.54 -27.74
N SER A 30 -7.53 -13.70 -26.67
CA SER A 30 -7.06 -13.42 -25.31
C SER A 30 -5.93 -14.36 -24.87
N ASN A 31 -4.88 -13.79 -24.29
CA ASN A 31 -3.82 -14.55 -23.64
C ASN A 31 -4.27 -14.97 -22.24
N ARG A 32 -4.78 -16.20 -22.11
CA ARG A 32 -5.27 -16.77 -20.85
C ARG A 32 -4.26 -16.68 -19.72
N GLN A 33 -2.99 -16.98 -19.99
CA GLN A 33 -1.94 -16.94 -18.98
C GLN A 33 -1.73 -15.53 -18.45
N ALA A 34 -1.71 -14.52 -19.32
CA ALA A 34 -1.60 -13.13 -18.91
C ALA A 34 -2.79 -12.67 -18.04
N VAL A 35 -4.01 -13.11 -18.39
CA VAL A 35 -5.22 -12.82 -17.59
C VAL A 35 -5.14 -13.46 -16.20
N LEU A 36 -4.72 -14.73 -16.13
CA LEU A 36 -4.52 -15.44 -14.86
C LEU A 36 -3.47 -14.75 -13.98
N LEU A 37 -2.30 -14.46 -14.53
CA LEU A 37 -1.21 -13.80 -13.80
C LEU A 37 -1.65 -12.43 -13.26
N LYS A 38 -2.33 -11.63 -14.08
CA LYS A 38 -2.91 -10.35 -13.63
C LYS A 38 -3.86 -10.55 -12.46
N MET A 39 -4.79 -11.49 -12.55
CA MET A 39 -5.76 -11.73 -11.48
C MET A 39 -5.09 -12.21 -10.20
N LEU A 40 -4.13 -13.13 -10.29
CA LEU A 40 -3.35 -13.59 -9.13
C LEU A 40 -2.61 -12.42 -8.46
N LEU A 41 -1.94 -11.57 -9.25
CA LEU A 41 -1.29 -10.35 -8.73
C LEU A 41 -2.29 -9.42 -8.03
N GLN A 42 -3.49 -9.24 -8.60
CA GLN A 42 -4.55 -8.43 -7.98
C GLN A 42 -5.07 -9.03 -6.67
N HIS A 43 -5.21 -10.35 -6.59
CA HIS A 43 -5.66 -11.03 -5.37
C HIS A 43 -4.61 -10.96 -4.27
N VAL A 44 -3.34 -11.20 -4.60
CA VAL A 44 -2.21 -11.06 -3.67
C VAL A 44 -2.12 -9.62 -3.16
N ALA A 45 -2.15 -8.63 -4.05
CA ALA A 45 -2.18 -7.21 -3.67
C ALA A 45 -3.40 -6.86 -2.80
N GLY A 46 -4.57 -7.42 -3.12
CA GLY A 46 -5.79 -7.27 -2.32
C GLY A 46 -5.64 -7.82 -0.91
N GLY A 47 -5.03 -8.99 -0.76
CA GLY A 47 -4.73 -9.60 0.54
C GLY A 47 -3.80 -8.72 1.39
N PHE A 48 -2.71 -8.23 0.80
CA PHE A 48 -1.81 -7.28 1.47
C PHE A 48 -2.52 -6.00 1.88
N ASN A 49 -3.30 -5.39 0.99
CA ASN A 49 -4.03 -4.16 1.28
C ASN A 49 -5.08 -4.36 2.38
N SER A 50 -5.81 -5.48 2.39
CA SER A 50 -6.82 -5.76 3.41
C SER A 50 -6.20 -5.90 4.81
N ARG A 51 -5.11 -6.67 4.93
CA ARG A 51 -4.40 -6.84 6.20
C ARG A 51 -3.79 -5.52 6.70
N MET A 52 -3.11 -4.78 5.81
CA MET A 52 -2.58 -3.45 6.16
C MET A 52 -3.69 -2.51 6.61
N ASN A 53 -4.82 -2.45 5.89
CA ASN A 53 -5.95 -1.60 6.27
C ASN A 53 -6.55 -1.99 7.62
N GLN A 54 -6.56 -3.28 7.98
CA GLN A 54 -7.02 -3.74 9.29
C GLN A 54 -6.13 -3.16 10.40
N VAL A 55 -4.81 -3.27 10.28
CA VAL A 55 -3.86 -2.70 11.24
C VAL A 55 -4.04 -1.18 11.33
N LEU A 56 -4.06 -0.48 10.19
CA LEU A 56 -4.15 0.97 10.17
C LEU A 56 -5.43 1.50 10.83
N ARG A 57 -6.55 0.77 10.71
CA ARG A 57 -7.82 1.14 11.34
C ARG A 57 -7.74 1.19 12.87
N GLU A 58 -6.93 0.35 13.49
CA GLU A 58 -6.71 0.36 14.95
C GLU A 58 -6.11 1.69 15.43
N TYR A 59 -5.39 2.39 14.54
CA TYR A 59 -4.78 3.70 14.77
C TYR A 59 -5.59 4.84 14.13
N GLY A 60 -6.80 4.53 13.62
CA GLY A 60 -7.65 5.47 12.90
C GLY A 60 -7.04 6.00 11.61
N LEU A 61 -6.07 5.29 11.01
CA LEU A 61 -5.43 5.65 9.76
C LEU A 61 -6.03 4.90 8.58
N ASN A 62 -5.87 5.47 7.39
CA ASN A 62 -6.07 4.77 6.13
C ASN A 62 -4.74 4.64 5.38
N ARG A 63 -4.72 3.84 4.32
CA ARG A 63 -3.53 3.58 3.49
C ARG A 63 -2.83 4.86 3.00
N ILE A 64 -3.58 5.86 2.58
CA ILE A 64 -2.99 7.10 2.04
C ILE A 64 -2.39 7.94 3.15
N SER A 65 -3.05 8.03 4.31
CA SER A 65 -2.48 8.66 5.51
C SER A 65 -1.17 8.00 5.92
N PHE A 66 -1.11 6.67 5.91
CA PHE A 66 0.11 5.91 6.18
C PHE A 66 1.20 6.19 5.13
N LEU A 67 0.86 6.18 3.85
CA LEU A 67 1.83 6.46 2.77
C LEU A 67 2.41 7.88 2.91
N ALA A 68 1.61 8.88 3.28
CA ALA A 68 2.10 10.23 3.54
C ALA A 68 3.12 10.27 4.69
N LEU A 69 2.86 9.55 5.79
CA LEU A 69 3.81 9.44 6.90
C LEU A 69 5.12 8.77 6.46
N ILE A 70 5.04 7.68 5.71
CA ILE A 70 6.23 6.97 5.20
C ILE A 70 7.04 7.84 4.25
N MET A 71 6.39 8.61 3.37
CA MET A 71 7.08 9.54 2.47
C MET A 71 7.87 10.59 3.26
N LEU A 72 7.29 11.16 4.33
CA LEU A 72 7.96 12.12 5.19
C LEU A 72 9.05 11.51 6.08
N VAL A 73 8.94 10.24 6.47
CA VAL A 73 10.05 9.52 7.10
C VAL A 73 11.20 9.35 6.10
N SER A 74 10.89 8.97 4.86
CA SER A 74 11.90 8.74 3.82
C SER A 74 12.59 10.01 3.31
N SER A 75 12.01 11.18 3.55
CA SER A 75 12.56 12.47 3.12
C SER A 75 13.72 12.97 3.99
N GLN A 76 14.09 12.23 5.05
CA GLN A 76 15.23 12.52 5.94
C GLN A 76 15.20 13.96 6.51
N GLY A 77 14.01 14.40 6.93
CA GLY A 77 13.79 15.72 7.53
C GLY A 77 13.57 16.85 6.51
N LYS A 78 13.58 16.57 5.20
CA LYS A 78 13.12 17.54 4.20
C LYS A 78 11.60 17.61 4.21
N PRO A 79 11.00 18.81 4.18
CA PRO A 79 9.55 18.92 4.07
C PRO A 79 9.07 18.41 2.72
N LEU A 80 7.81 17.99 2.69
CA LEU A 80 7.06 17.75 1.45
C LEU A 80 5.88 18.71 1.40
N ASN A 81 5.51 19.15 0.22
CA ASN A 81 4.26 19.88 0.03
C ASN A 81 3.12 18.91 -0.37
N PRO A 82 1.84 19.31 -0.24
CA PRO A 82 0.71 18.46 -0.63
C PRO A 82 0.71 18.00 -2.10
N SER A 83 1.36 18.73 -3.01
CA SER A 83 1.47 18.31 -4.41
C SER A 83 2.46 17.16 -4.57
N ASP A 84 3.59 17.20 -3.86
CA ASP A 84 4.56 16.09 -3.85
C ASP A 84 3.90 14.80 -3.35
N LEU A 85 3.09 14.92 -2.28
CA LEU A 85 2.34 13.79 -1.75
C LEU A 85 1.26 13.28 -2.71
N ALA A 86 0.58 14.16 -3.44
CA ALA A 86 -0.40 13.76 -4.46
C ALA A 86 0.24 12.98 -5.60
N GLU A 87 1.40 13.43 -6.08
CA GLU A 87 2.17 12.72 -7.11
C GLU A 87 2.64 11.35 -6.61
N ALA A 88 3.22 11.30 -5.41
CA ALA A 88 3.73 10.05 -4.83
C ALA A 88 2.63 9.02 -4.49
N THR A 89 1.44 9.48 -4.10
CA THR A 89 0.32 8.61 -3.73
C THR A 89 -0.59 8.24 -4.90
N GLY A 90 -0.48 8.95 -6.04
CA GLY A 90 -1.39 8.82 -7.18
C GLY A 90 -2.81 9.34 -6.90
N GLU A 91 -2.96 10.16 -5.85
CA GLU A 91 -4.25 10.67 -5.38
C GLU A 91 -4.54 12.07 -5.92
N SER A 92 -5.82 12.46 -5.89
CA SER A 92 -6.18 13.84 -6.23
C SER A 92 -5.65 14.82 -5.18
N ARG A 93 -5.23 16.02 -5.61
CA ARG A 93 -4.78 17.09 -4.70
C ARG A 93 -5.78 17.40 -3.60
N ALA A 94 -7.07 17.45 -3.92
CA ALA A 94 -8.13 17.70 -2.93
C ALA A 94 -8.20 16.61 -1.86
N ASN A 95 -8.05 15.34 -2.24
CA ASN A 95 -8.02 14.23 -1.30
C ASN A 95 -6.77 14.30 -0.40
N VAL A 96 -5.60 14.60 -0.98
CA VAL A 96 -4.36 14.74 -0.22
C VAL A 96 -4.42 15.90 0.76
N THR A 97 -4.94 17.06 0.38
CA THR A 97 -5.12 18.18 1.33
C THR A 97 -5.97 17.76 2.52
N ARG A 98 -7.12 17.11 2.29
CA ARG A 98 -7.97 16.59 3.37
C ARG A 98 -7.22 15.62 4.28
N ILE A 99 -6.43 14.71 3.71
CA ILE A 99 -5.64 13.74 4.47
C ILE A 99 -4.55 14.44 5.29
N CYS A 100 -3.90 15.45 4.74
CA CYS A 100 -2.89 16.23 5.45
C CYS A 100 -3.53 16.98 6.63
N ASP A 101 -4.70 17.60 6.42
CA ASP A 101 -5.45 18.27 7.49
C ASP A 101 -5.84 17.29 8.61
N GLU A 102 -6.28 16.08 8.26
CA GLU A 102 -6.58 15.02 9.24
C GLU A 102 -5.34 14.58 10.02
N LEU A 103 -4.19 14.44 9.36
CA LEU A 103 -2.94 14.06 10.00
C LEU A 103 -2.38 15.17 10.90
N VAL A 104 -2.53 16.44 10.51
CA VAL A 104 -2.17 17.60 11.34
C VAL A 104 -3.10 17.70 12.55
N ALA A 105 -4.41 17.47 12.38
CA ALA A 105 -5.37 17.45 13.49
C ALA A 105 -5.09 16.33 14.51
N LYS A 106 -4.44 15.25 14.06
CA LYS A 106 -3.95 14.15 14.91
C LYS A 106 -2.54 14.38 15.48
N GLU A 107 -1.94 15.54 15.24
CA GLU A 107 -0.58 15.89 15.67
C GLU A 107 0.51 14.94 15.10
N LEU A 108 0.20 14.23 14.01
CA LEU A 108 1.15 13.33 13.34
C LEU A 108 2.00 14.07 12.33
N LEU A 109 1.49 15.17 11.78
CA LEU A 109 2.21 16.10 10.92
C LEU A 109 2.15 17.51 11.50
N SER A 110 3.13 18.33 11.18
CA SER A 110 3.05 19.78 11.33
C SER A 110 3.02 20.47 9.97
N ARG A 111 2.45 21.67 9.93
CA ARG A 111 2.41 22.52 8.74
C ARG A 111 3.10 23.84 9.03
N GLU A 112 3.99 24.25 8.14
CA GLU A 112 4.67 25.55 8.24
C GLU A 112 4.56 26.31 6.91
N PRO A 113 4.42 27.64 6.92
CA PRO A 113 4.54 28.43 5.70
C PRO A 113 5.94 28.23 5.11
N ASN A 114 6.00 27.97 3.81
CA ASN A 114 7.29 27.85 3.14
C ASN A 114 8.06 29.19 3.25
N PRO A 115 9.37 29.16 3.60
CA PRO A 115 10.16 30.37 3.83
C PRO A 115 10.38 31.22 2.57
N GLU A 116 10.32 30.62 1.37
CA GLU A 116 10.55 31.29 0.09
C GLU A 116 9.24 31.78 -0.56
N ASP A 117 8.13 31.05 -0.40
CA ASP A 117 6.79 31.48 -0.82
C ASP A 117 5.74 31.14 0.24
N ARG A 118 5.35 32.13 1.05
CA ARG A 118 4.35 31.96 2.14
C ARG A 118 2.97 31.48 1.67
N ARG A 119 2.69 31.46 0.36
CA ARG A 119 1.46 30.87 -0.21
C ARG A 119 1.55 29.34 -0.31
N ARG A 120 2.74 28.78 -0.17
CA ARG A 120 3.00 27.34 -0.11
C ARG A 120 3.09 26.88 1.34
N ILE A 121 2.72 25.63 1.55
CA ILE A 121 2.78 24.97 2.84
C ILE A 121 3.76 23.80 2.73
N ASP A 122 4.68 23.77 3.69
CA ASP A 122 5.60 22.68 3.92
C ASP A 122 5.03 21.80 5.05
N LEU A 123 4.99 20.50 4.82
CA LEU A 123 4.59 19.50 5.80
C LEU A 123 5.84 18.83 6.36
N TYR A 124 5.86 18.65 7.67
CA TYR A 124 6.90 17.94 8.38
C TYR A 124 6.28 16.79 9.18
N LEU A 125 7.05 15.72 9.34
CA LEU A 125 6.71 14.69 10.31
C LEU A 125 6.83 15.27 11.72
N ALA A 126 5.75 15.20 12.50
CA ALA A 126 5.79 15.60 13.89
C ALA A 126 6.42 14.50 14.76
N PRO A 127 6.93 14.82 15.97
CA PRO A 127 7.49 13.82 16.88
C PRO A 127 6.51 12.66 17.17
N HIS A 128 5.24 12.97 17.40
CA HIS A 128 4.22 11.94 17.62
C HIS A 128 3.96 11.07 16.37
N GLY A 129 4.08 11.66 15.18
CA GLY A 129 4.04 10.94 13.92
C GLY A 129 5.19 9.94 13.77
N ASP A 130 6.41 10.35 14.13
CA ASP A 130 7.59 9.50 14.09
C ASP A 130 7.48 8.33 15.09
N GLU A 131 7.02 8.58 16.31
CA GLU A 131 6.74 7.54 17.31
C GLU A 131 5.69 6.54 16.80
N LEU A 132 4.59 7.03 16.24
CA LEU A 132 3.54 6.18 15.68
C LEU A 132 4.06 5.31 14.54
N VAL A 133 4.88 5.87 13.63
CA VAL A 133 5.45 5.09 12.53
C VAL A 133 6.39 4.00 13.04
N LYS A 134 7.21 4.29 14.05
CA LYS A 134 8.08 3.28 14.69
C LYS A 134 7.30 2.13 15.31
N GLU A 135 6.11 2.40 15.85
CA GLU A 135 5.21 1.37 16.37
C GLU A 135 4.51 0.58 15.26
N LEU A 136 4.06 1.25 14.20
CA LEU A 136 3.29 0.66 13.10
C LEU A 136 4.12 -0.21 12.17
N LEU A 137 5.35 0.21 11.84
CA LEU A 137 6.16 -0.44 10.82
C LEU A 137 6.41 -1.93 11.09
N PRO A 138 6.82 -2.36 12.31
CA PRO A 138 7.00 -3.77 12.62
C PRO A 138 5.72 -4.58 12.40
N LYS A 139 4.57 -4.06 12.86
CA LYS A 139 3.27 -4.74 12.72
C LYS A 139 2.88 -4.93 11.26
N ILE A 140 3.15 -3.94 10.41
CA ILE A 140 2.89 -4.03 8.97
C ILE A 140 3.84 -5.03 8.28
N GLN A 141 5.12 -5.04 8.71
CA GLN A 141 6.13 -5.96 8.19
C GLN A 141 5.86 -7.43 8.58
N ASP A 142 5.35 -7.68 9.79
CA ASP A 142 5.06 -9.03 10.27
C ASP A 142 4.07 -9.78 9.36
N TYR A 143 3.01 -9.12 8.87
CA TYR A 143 2.06 -9.77 7.97
C TYR A 143 2.62 -9.98 6.56
N ALA A 144 3.48 -9.08 6.10
CA ALA A 144 4.19 -9.27 4.84
C ALA A 144 5.07 -10.52 4.94
N PHE A 145 5.79 -10.68 6.05
CA PHE A 145 6.63 -11.85 6.31
C PHE A 145 5.81 -13.15 6.30
N VAL A 146 4.68 -13.22 7.02
CA VAL A 146 3.81 -14.42 7.04
C VAL A 146 3.33 -14.82 5.64
N ALA A 147 2.99 -13.86 4.78
CA ALA A 147 2.56 -14.15 3.42
C ALA A 147 3.66 -14.79 2.56
N PHE A 148 4.93 -14.48 2.82
CA PHE A 148 6.08 -15.04 2.11
C PHE A 148 6.67 -16.30 2.76
N GLN A 149 6.25 -16.68 3.97
CA GLN A 149 6.72 -17.91 4.64
C GLN A 149 6.38 -19.20 3.88
N VAL A 150 5.43 -19.15 2.95
CA VAL A 150 5.09 -20.29 2.08
C VAL A 150 6.12 -20.51 0.96
N LEU A 151 7.06 -19.58 0.76
CA LEU A 151 8.10 -19.64 -0.26
C LEU A 151 9.45 -19.96 0.38
N SER A 152 10.25 -20.76 -0.32
CA SER A 152 11.68 -20.91 -0.05
C SER A 152 12.47 -19.65 -0.42
N GLY A 153 13.72 -19.56 0.03
CA GLY A 153 14.62 -18.45 -0.34
C GLY A 153 14.79 -18.29 -1.85
N ASP A 154 15.01 -19.41 -2.55
CA ASP A 154 15.16 -19.42 -4.01
C ASP A 154 13.88 -18.95 -4.73
N GLU A 155 12.70 -19.31 -4.22
CA GLU A 155 11.42 -18.85 -4.78
C GLU A 155 11.20 -17.35 -4.55
N CYS A 156 11.61 -16.82 -3.40
CA CYS A 156 11.60 -15.38 -3.13
C CYS A 156 12.50 -14.61 -4.11
N ASP A 157 13.72 -15.07 -4.33
CA ASP A 157 14.68 -14.44 -5.26
C ASP A 157 14.17 -14.46 -6.71
N GLN A 158 13.56 -15.58 -7.12
CA GLN A 158 12.92 -15.70 -8.43
C GLN A 158 11.74 -14.75 -8.58
N LEU A 159 10.87 -14.68 -7.56
CA LEU A 159 9.71 -13.80 -7.55
C LEU A 159 10.14 -12.34 -7.63
N GLU A 160 11.13 -11.92 -6.84
CA GLU A 160 11.68 -10.57 -6.89
C GLU A 160 12.18 -10.22 -8.29
N THR A 161 12.94 -11.13 -8.92
CA THR A 161 13.47 -10.94 -10.28
C THR A 161 12.36 -10.78 -11.31
N ILE A 162 11.30 -11.60 -11.23
CA ILE A 162 10.17 -11.55 -12.16
C ILE A 162 9.37 -10.25 -11.96
N LEU A 163 9.08 -9.87 -10.71
CA LEU A 163 8.32 -8.66 -10.40
C LEU A 163 9.05 -7.40 -10.88
N LYS A 164 10.38 -7.32 -10.68
CA LYS A 164 11.20 -6.21 -11.22
C LYS A 164 11.12 -6.13 -12.74
N LYS A 165 11.18 -7.26 -13.45
CA LYS A 165 11.02 -7.30 -14.92
C LYS A 165 9.63 -6.85 -15.36
N LEU A 166 8.57 -7.26 -14.66
CA LEU A 166 7.20 -6.84 -14.96
C LEU A 166 7.02 -5.33 -14.75
N LEU A 167 7.56 -4.76 -13.66
CA LEU A 167 7.49 -3.33 -13.40
C LEU A 167 8.20 -2.50 -14.48
N ALA A 168 9.36 -2.95 -14.97
CA ALA A 168 10.07 -2.30 -16.06
C ALA A 168 9.27 -2.28 -17.38
N GLY A 169 8.30 -3.18 -17.56
CA GLY A 169 7.44 -3.21 -18.75
C GLY A 169 6.33 -2.14 -18.76
N PHE A 170 6.14 -1.40 -17.67
CA PHE A 170 5.19 -0.27 -17.58
C PHE A 170 5.85 1.10 -17.74
N ALA A 171 7.18 1.15 -17.74
CA ALA A 171 7.97 2.37 -17.96
C ALA A 171 8.19 2.61 -19.47
#